data_AF-A0AAD5WY17-F1
#
_entry.id   AF-A0AAD5WY17-F1
#
_cell.length_a   1.000
_cell.length_b   1.000
_cell.length_c   1.000
_cell.angle_alpha   90.00
_cell.angle_beta   90.00
_cell.angle_gamma   90.00
#
_symmetry.space_group_name_H-M   'P 1'
#
loop_
_entity.id
_entity.type
_entity.pdbx_description
1 polymer ?
#
loop_
_entity_poly.entity_id
_entity_poly.type
_entity_poly.pdbx_seq_one_letter_code
_entity_poly.pdbx_strand_id
1 'polypeptide(L)'
;TFDICKNNEHVAKLSLMRNTYRLGETINGIIDFGKSFVPCFQVSMFLETTEQLEPGFAVSKPKRQLQRVTKKVVAESHRMTLNVRRMGVALSIPSGLTPEFKTSSFGLSYSLRLEFITSSSTSSVGSHADLYSRTGVVDPSFEHRFAGKDVEVEAFDCVIPLRVFPSRSG
;
A
#
# COMPACT_ATOMS: atom_id res chain seq x y z
N THR A 1 -11.52 -3.62 -7.92
CA THR A 1 -10.09 -3.99 -7.95
C THR A 1 -9.30 -2.80 -8.43
N PHE A 2 -8.03 -2.68 -8.07
CA PHE A 2 -7.16 -1.57 -8.41
C PHE A 2 -5.87 -2.13 -8.99
N ASP A 3 -5.47 -1.64 -10.16
CA ASP A 3 -4.17 -1.95 -10.75
C ASP A 3 -3.16 -0.93 -10.21
N ILE A 4 -2.07 -1.44 -9.64
CA ILE A 4 -1.03 -0.65 -8.98
C ILE A 4 0.17 -0.63 -9.91
N CYS A 5 0.48 0.56 -10.41
CA CYS A 5 1.56 0.77 -11.36
C CYS A 5 2.59 1.76 -10.81
N LYS A 6 3.85 1.56 -11.20
CA LYS A 6 4.98 2.47 -10.96
C LYS A 6 5.56 2.82 -12.32
N ASN A 7 5.67 4.10 -12.67
CA ASN A 7 6.20 4.56 -13.97
C ASN A 7 5.54 3.86 -15.18
N ASN A 8 4.22 3.67 -15.14
CA ASN A 8 3.42 2.91 -16.12
C ASN A 8 3.69 1.40 -16.21
N GLU A 9 4.52 0.83 -15.33
CA GLU A 9 4.73 -0.61 -15.23
C GLU A 9 3.85 -1.21 -14.13
N HIS A 10 3.24 -2.36 -14.42
CA HIS A 10 2.35 -3.04 -13.48
C HIS A 10 3.16 -3.72 -12.39
N VAL A 11 2.89 -3.35 -11.13
CA VAL A 11 3.56 -3.90 -9.93
C VAL A 11 2.67 -4.94 -9.25
N ALA A 12 1.39 -4.62 -9.07
CA ALA A 12 0.46 -5.52 -8.41
C ALA A 12 -0.99 -5.18 -8.73
N LYS A 13 -1.90 -6.11 -8.45
CA LYS A 13 -3.33 -5.87 -8.47
C LYS A 13 -3.94 -6.07 -7.10
N LEU A 14 -4.59 -5.04 -6.56
CA LEU A 14 -5.34 -5.14 -5.32
C LEU A 14 -6.81 -5.46 -5.58
N SER A 15 -7.30 -6.46 -4.86
CA SER A 15 -8.72 -6.83 -4.82
C SER A 15 -9.23 -6.76 -3.38
N LEU A 16 -9.84 -5.64 -3.01
CA LEU A 16 -10.59 -5.54 -1.75
C LEU A 16 -11.94 -6.23 -1.91
N MET A 17 -12.39 -6.92 -0.85
CA MET A 17 -13.71 -7.55 -0.83
C MET A 17 -14.85 -6.52 -0.88
N ARG A 18 -14.59 -5.34 -0.31
CA ARG A 18 -15.48 -4.16 -0.31
C ARG A 18 -14.67 -2.90 -0.04
N ASN A 19 -15.25 -1.73 -0.31
CA ASN A 19 -14.67 -0.42 0.01
C ASN A 19 -15.39 0.29 1.17
N THR A 20 -16.42 -0.36 1.72
CA THR A 20 -17.28 0.17 2.78
C THR A 20 -17.24 -0.77 3.97
N TYR A 21 -16.92 -0.21 5.12
CA TYR A 21 -16.71 -0.92 6.37
C TYR A 21 -17.41 -0.22 7.54
N ARG A 22 -17.41 -0.87 8.69
CA ARG A 22 -17.80 -0.34 9.99
C ARG A 22 -16.65 -0.43 10.98
N LEU A 23 -16.70 0.40 12.01
CA LEU A 23 -15.82 0.27 13.17
C LEU A 23 -15.92 -1.14 13.77
N GLY A 24 -14.77 -1.75 14.06
CA GLY A 24 -14.66 -3.13 14.53
C GLY A 24 -14.58 -4.19 13.41
N GLU A 25 -14.80 -3.83 12.14
CA GLU A 25 -14.61 -4.78 11.03
C GLU A 25 -13.15 -4.89 10.59
N THR A 26 -12.83 -5.96 9.86
CA THR A 26 -11.52 -6.14 9.22
C THR A 26 -11.61 -5.89 7.72
N ILE A 27 -10.67 -5.09 7.22
CA ILE A 27 -10.43 -4.87 5.79
C ILE A 27 -9.76 -6.12 5.25
N ASN A 28 -10.46 -6.83 4.37
CA ASN A 28 -9.98 -8.04 3.73
C ASN A 28 -9.78 -7.81 2.23
N GLY A 29 -8.68 -8.34 1.71
CA GLY A 29 -8.38 -8.28 0.28
C GLY A 29 -7.22 -9.18 -0.13
N ILE A 30 -6.85 -9.11 -1.40
CA ILE A 30 -5.73 -9.84 -1.97
C ILE A 30 -4.90 -8.90 -2.82
N ILE A 31 -3.57 -8.94 -2.66
CA ILE A 31 -2.61 -8.35 -3.59
C ILE A 31 -2.06 -9.48 -4.47
N ASP A 32 -2.22 -9.34 -5.78
CA ASP A 32 -1.74 -10.29 -6.79
C ASP A 32 -0.55 -9.68 -7.57
N PHE A 33 0.61 -10.31 -7.46
CA PHE A 33 1.85 -9.97 -8.16
C PHE A 33 2.09 -10.86 -9.39
N GLY A 34 1.18 -11.79 -9.71
CA GLY A 34 1.39 -12.79 -10.76
C GLY A 34 1.49 -12.24 -12.19
N LYS A 35 1.16 -10.96 -12.39
CA LYS A 35 1.37 -10.21 -13.64
C LYS A 35 2.31 -9.02 -13.44
N SER A 36 3.09 -9.02 -12.37
CA SER A 36 4.06 -7.95 -12.11
C SER A 36 5.21 -8.01 -13.11
N PHE A 37 5.59 -6.86 -13.64
CA PHE A 37 6.84 -6.69 -14.38
C PHE A 37 7.98 -6.22 -13.48
N VAL A 38 7.65 -5.66 -12.31
CA VAL A 38 8.61 -5.11 -11.35
C VAL A 38 8.63 -5.98 -10.09
N PRO A 39 9.75 -6.60 -9.74
CA PRO A 39 9.85 -7.34 -8.48
C PRO A 39 9.57 -6.44 -7.28
N CYS A 40 8.71 -6.92 -6.38
CA CYS A 40 8.39 -6.26 -5.13
C CYS A 40 8.98 -7.06 -3.97
N PHE A 41 9.71 -6.38 -3.09
CA PHE A 41 10.41 -7.00 -1.95
C PHE A 41 9.62 -6.89 -0.66
N GLN A 42 8.87 -5.80 -0.48
CA GLN A 42 8.07 -5.55 0.69
C GLN A 42 6.82 -4.76 0.33
N VAL A 43 5.73 -5.08 1.02
CA VAL A 43 4.54 -4.24 1.08
C VAL A 43 4.23 -3.89 2.53
N SER A 44 4.04 -2.60 2.78
CA SER A 44 3.52 -2.06 4.03
C SER A 44 2.10 -1.54 3.79
N MET A 45 1.19 -1.86 4.69
CA MET A 45 -0.22 -1.51 4.58
C MET A 45 -0.60 -0.69 5.80
N PHE A 46 -1.19 0.48 5.58
CA PHE A 46 -1.57 1.41 6.64
C PHE A 46 -3.03 1.80 6.48
N LEU A 47 -3.81 1.62 7.54
CA LEU A 47 -5.11 2.23 7.66
C LEU A 47 -4.91 3.61 8.29
N GLU A 48 -5.28 4.65 7.54
CA GLU A 48 -5.09 6.04 7.94
C GLU A 48 -6.43 6.75 8.11
N THR A 49 -6.51 7.61 9.10
CA THR A 49 -7.54 8.63 9.22
C THR A 49 -6.97 9.99 8.84
N THR A 50 -7.72 10.75 8.05
CA THR A 50 -7.36 12.11 7.66
C THR A 50 -8.44 13.07 8.13
N GLU A 51 -8.09 13.97 9.04
CA GLU A 51 -8.89 15.12 9.43
C GLU A 51 -8.54 16.31 8.54
N GLN A 52 -9.55 16.93 7.93
CA GLN A 52 -9.36 18.06 7.02
C GLN A 52 -10.30 19.21 7.40
N LEU A 53 -9.72 20.42 7.56
CA LEU A 53 -10.46 21.67 7.72
C LEU A 53 -10.83 22.28 6.36
N GLU A 54 -12.06 22.75 6.24
CA GLU A 54 -12.54 23.44 5.04
C GLU A 54 -11.92 24.85 4.94
N PRO A 55 -11.43 25.29 3.77
CA PRO A 55 -10.63 26.51 3.62
C PRO A 55 -11.29 27.79 4.16
N GLY A 56 -12.62 27.91 4.09
CA GLY A 56 -13.37 29.07 4.56
C GLY A 56 -13.40 29.24 6.08
N PHE A 57 -13.03 28.21 6.84
CA PHE A 57 -13.01 28.22 8.30
C PHE A 57 -11.59 28.17 8.88
N ALA A 58 -10.56 28.23 8.03
CA ALA A 58 -9.18 28.28 8.47
C ALA A 58 -8.86 29.65 9.08
N VAL A 59 -8.62 29.69 10.40
CA VAL A 59 -8.25 30.93 11.10
C VAL A 59 -6.91 31.45 10.56
N SER A 60 -6.94 32.66 10.02
CA SER A 60 -5.86 33.33 9.30
C SER A 60 -4.61 33.57 10.17
N LYS A 61 -3.54 32.77 9.93
CA LYS A 61 -2.10 33.06 10.18
C LYS A 61 -1.29 32.40 9.05
N PRO A 62 -0.06 32.87 8.71
CA PRO A 62 0.33 33.16 7.33
C PRO A 62 0.35 31.94 6.38
N LYS A 63 0.08 32.26 5.11
CA LYS A 63 -0.12 31.51 3.85
C LYS A 63 0.70 30.23 3.55
N ARG A 64 1.49 29.69 4.48
CA ARG A 64 2.28 28.44 4.29
C ARG A 64 1.63 27.18 4.87
N GLN A 65 0.51 27.30 5.60
CA GLN A 65 -0.22 26.18 6.24
C GLN A 65 -1.69 26.10 5.80
N LEU A 66 -1.97 26.22 4.50
CA LEU A 66 -3.34 26.38 3.96
C LEU A 66 -4.18 25.09 3.87
N GLN A 67 -3.69 23.96 4.35
CA GLN A 67 -4.51 22.79 4.65
C GLN A 67 -3.97 22.14 5.93
N ARG A 68 -4.61 22.42 7.06
CA ARG A 68 -4.38 21.66 8.30
C ARG A 68 -5.01 20.28 8.10
N VAL A 69 -4.22 19.40 7.51
CA VAL A 69 -4.53 17.99 7.31
C VAL A 69 -3.79 17.23 8.40
N THR A 70 -4.55 16.66 9.33
CA THR A 70 -3.98 15.79 10.36
C THR A 70 -4.20 14.35 9.93
N LYS A 71 -3.11 13.64 9.62
CA LYS A 71 -3.14 12.20 9.33
C LYS A 71 -2.73 11.39 10.55
N LYS A 72 -3.38 10.25 10.76
CA LYS A 72 -3.02 9.30 11.81
C LYS A 72 -3.14 7.87 11.27
N VAL A 73 -2.08 7.08 11.42
CA VAL A 73 -2.13 5.63 11.20
C VAL A 73 -2.84 5.00 12.40
N VAL A 74 -3.88 4.23 12.14
CA VAL A 74 -4.69 3.58 13.17
C VAL A 74 -4.56 2.06 13.18
N ALA A 75 -4.03 1.46 12.11
CA ALA A 75 -3.60 0.08 12.04
C ALA A 75 -2.56 -0.08 10.92
N GLU A 76 -1.63 -1.00 11.08
CA GLU A 76 -0.59 -1.26 10.08
C GLU A 76 -0.18 -2.74 10.03
N SER A 77 0.40 -3.14 8.91
CA SER A 77 0.97 -4.48 8.72
C SER A 77 2.04 -4.43 7.63
N HIS A 78 3.15 -5.14 7.86
CA HIS A 78 4.29 -5.21 6.94
C HIS A 78 4.54 -6.65 6.51
N ARG A 79 4.85 -6.85 5.23
CA ARG A 79 5.02 -8.17 4.65
C ARG A 79 6.16 -8.17 3.63
N MET A 80 7.03 -9.16 3.72
CA MET A 80 8.03 -9.45 2.69
C MET A 80 7.38 -10.19 1.52
N THR A 81 7.73 -9.82 0.29
CA THR A 81 7.03 -10.24 -0.93
C THR A 81 7.94 -10.81 -2.01
N LEU A 82 9.22 -11.03 -1.71
CA LEU A 82 10.13 -11.65 -2.67
C LEU A 82 9.56 -13.02 -3.12
N ASN A 83 9.34 -13.18 -4.42
CA ASN A 83 8.71 -14.34 -5.08
C ASN A 83 7.29 -14.68 -4.62
N VAL A 84 6.62 -13.79 -3.89
CA VAL A 84 5.21 -14.01 -3.51
C VAL A 84 4.32 -13.69 -4.70
N ARG A 85 3.57 -14.68 -5.18
CA ARG A 85 2.61 -14.47 -6.28
C ARG A 85 1.33 -13.78 -5.81
N ARG A 86 0.85 -14.11 -4.61
CA ARG A 86 -0.37 -13.55 -4.02
C ARG A 86 -0.24 -13.46 -2.51
N MET A 87 -0.85 -12.44 -1.94
CA MET A 87 -0.88 -12.25 -0.49
C MET A 87 -2.24 -11.71 -0.05
N GLY A 88 -2.71 -12.14 1.13
CA GLY A 88 -3.87 -11.56 1.78
C GLY A 88 -3.58 -10.22 2.46
N VAL A 89 -4.53 -9.31 2.36
CA VAL A 89 -4.62 -8.06 3.13
C VAL A 89 -5.59 -8.29 4.27
N ALA A 90 -5.17 -7.98 5.49
CA ALA A 90 -6.00 -8.03 6.69
C ALA A 90 -5.59 -6.90 7.65
N LEU A 91 -6.42 -5.84 7.73
CA LEU A 91 -6.24 -4.75 8.69
C LEU A 91 -7.53 -4.54 9.47
N SER A 92 -7.48 -4.70 10.78
CA SER A 92 -8.63 -4.48 11.65
C SER A 92 -8.85 -2.99 11.89
N ILE A 93 -10.09 -2.53 11.72
CA ILE A 93 -10.53 -1.18 12.07
C ILE A 93 -10.88 -1.20 13.57
N PRO A 94 -10.12 -0.54 14.46
CA PRO A 94 -10.43 -0.54 15.88
C PRO A 94 -11.84 0.02 16.14
N SER A 95 -12.59 -0.62 17.04
CA SER A 95 -13.99 -0.28 17.33
C SER A 95 -14.16 1.08 18.02
N GLY A 96 -13.14 1.54 18.76
CA GLY A 96 -13.15 2.80 19.51
C GLY A 96 -12.75 4.05 18.71
N LEU A 97 -12.59 3.96 17.39
CA LEU A 97 -12.29 5.14 16.57
C LEU A 97 -13.55 5.94 16.23
N THR A 98 -13.36 7.15 15.72
CA THR A 98 -14.46 8.00 15.22
C THR A 98 -14.83 7.55 13.80
N PRO A 99 -16.12 7.29 13.49
CA PRO A 99 -16.54 6.94 12.14
C PRO A 99 -16.30 8.11 11.17
N GLU A 100 -16.39 7.85 9.86
CA GLU A 100 -16.30 8.89 8.84
C GLU A 100 -17.46 9.88 8.98
N PHE A 101 -17.14 11.18 8.90
CA PHE A 101 -18.14 12.24 8.87
C PHE A 101 -17.63 13.45 8.07
N LYS A 102 -18.56 14.28 7.62
CA LYS A 102 -18.27 15.57 7.01
C LYS A 102 -19.23 16.62 7.55
N THR A 103 -18.70 17.73 8.01
CA THR A 103 -19.46 18.92 8.40
C THR A 103 -19.15 20.08 7.43
N SER A 104 -19.75 21.25 7.65
CA SER A 104 -19.43 22.47 6.90
C SER A 104 -17.99 22.95 7.10
N SER A 105 -17.36 22.60 8.23
CA SER A 105 -16.11 23.22 8.65
C SER A 105 -14.94 22.23 8.69
N PHE A 106 -15.19 20.95 8.94
CA PHE A 106 -14.17 19.89 8.91
C PHE A 106 -14.80 18.51 8.67
N GLY A 107 -13.96 17.55 8.29
CA GLY A 107 -14.36 16.15 8.16
C GLY A 107 -13.24 15.19 8.54
N LEU A 108 -13.63 13.94 8.79
CA LEU A 108 -12.73 12.83 9.04
C LEU A 108 -12.99 11.76 7.97
N SER A 109 -11.94 11.35 7.27
CA SER A 109 -11.99 10.33 6.20
C SER A 109 -11.00 9.20 6.46
N TYR A 110 -11.24 8.04 5.86
CA TYR A 110 -10.40 6.86 5.99
C TYR A 110 -9.77 6.48 4.65
N SER A 111 -8.52 6.01 4.70
CA SER A 111 -7.83 5.50 3.53
C SER A 111 -6.93 4.32 3.86
N LEU A 112 -6.81 3.38 2.92
CA LEU A 112 -5.79 2.35 2.91
C LEU A 112 -4.60 2.86 2.09
N ARG A 113 -3.48 3.15 2.73
CA ARG A 113 -2.22 3.43 2.05
C ARG A 113 -1.42 2.15 1.94
N LEU A 114 -0.98 1.84 0.73
CA LEU A 114 -0.09 0.72 0.44
C LEU A 114 1.24 1.31 -0.02
N GLU A 115 2.32 0.91 0.63
CA GLU A 115 3.68 1.31 0.30
C GLU A 115 4.45 0.07 -0.15
N PHE A 116 5.13 0.19 -1.29
CA PHE A 116 5.83 -0.89 -1.96
C PHE A 116 7.30 -0.55 -2.02
N ILE A 117 8.15 -1.51 -1.66
CA ILE A 117 9.57 -1.50 -1.97
C ILE A 117 9.78 -2.39 -3.20
N THR A 118 10.32 -1.81 -4.26
CA THR A 118 10.46 -2.44 -5.59
C THR A 118 11.86 -2.28 -6.13
N SER A 119 12.21 -3.05 -7.17
CA SER A 119 13.45 -2.81 -7.92
C SER A 119 13.48 -1.39 -8.50
N SER A 120 14.64 -0.74 -8.48
CA SER A 120 14.87 0.58 -9.08
C SER A 120 15.05 0.53 -10.61
N SER A 121 15.43 -0.62 -11.17
CA SER A 121 15.85 -0.73 -12.57
C SER A 121 14.69 -0.61 -13.56
N THR A 122 14.68 0.49 -14.31
CA THR A 122 13.76 0.78 -15.44
C THR A 122 14.25 0.25 -16.79
N SER A 123 15.42 -0.40 -16.79
CA SER A 123 15.93 -1.09 -17.97
C SER A 123 15.10 -2.35 -18.19
N SER A 124 14.98 -2.84 -19.43
CA SER A 124 14.39 -4.14 -19.80
C SER A 124 15.05 -5.38 -19.16
N VAL A 125 15.87 -5.15 -18.12
CA VAL A 125 16.68 -6.02 -17.25
C VAL A 125 16.23 -5.81 -15.78
N GLY A 126 14.93 -5.59 -15.56
CA GLY A 126 14.27 -5.56 -14.25
C GLY A 126 13.51 -6.85 -13.96
N SER A 127 13.86 -7.94 -14.65
CA SER A 127 13.13 -9.18 -14.55
C SER A 127 13.44 -9.87 -13.22
N HIS A 128 12.52 -10.72 -12.74
CA HIS A 128 12.80 -11.60 -11.60
C HIS A 128 14.08 -12.43 -11.77
N ALA A 129 14.58 -12.63 -13.00
CA ALA A 129 15.80 -13.37 -13.27
C ALA A 129 17.07 -12.61 -12.85
N ASP A 130 17.05 -11.27 -12.92
CA ASP A 130 18.21 -10.42 -12.61
C ASP A 130 18.47 -10.34 -11.09
N LEU A 131 17.51 -10.75 -10.27
CA LEU A 131 17.67 -10.95 -8.82
C LEU A 131 18.53 -12.16 -8.48
N TYR A 132 18.86 -13.01 -9.45
CA TYR A 132 19.64 -14.22 -9.25
C TYR A 132 20.91 -14.22 -10.08
N SER A 133 22.04 -14.39 -9.42
CA SER A 133 23.32 -14.67 -10.08
C SER A 133 23.41 -16.14 -10.50
N ARG A 134 23.87 -16.39 -11.73
CA ARG A 134 24.26 -17.72 -12.21
C ARG A 134 25.72 -17.99 -11.86
N THR A 135 26.01 -19.22 -11.47
CA THR A 135 27.41 -19.67 -11.32
C THR A 135 28.05 -19.99 -12.67
N GLY A 136 29.36 -19.76 -12.77
CA GLY A 136 30.16 -20.04 -13.97
C GLY A 136 30.61 -21.50 -14.12
N VAL A 137 30.24 -22.39 -13.20
CA VAL A 137 30.60 -23.83 -13.27
C VAL A 137 29.35 -24.61 -13.66
N VAL A 138 29.38 -25.15 -14.88
CA VAL A 138 28.27 -25.83 -15.52
C VAL A 138 28.45 -27.34 -15.32
N ASP A 139 27.71 -27.92 -14.39
CA ASP A 139 27.18 -29.26 -14.66
C ASP A 139 26.01 -29.05 -15.62
N PRO A 140 26.03 -29.60 -16.85
CA PRO A 140 24.93 -29.44 -17.80
C PRO A 140 23.60 -30.01 -17.28
N SER A 141 23.62 -30.80 -16.20
CA SER A 141 22.45 -31.41 -15.56
C SER A 141 21.84 -30.54 -14.47
N PHE A 142 22.55 -29.54 -13.92
CA PHE A 142 22.11 -28.74 -12.77
C PHE A 142 22.46 -27.26 -12.90
N GLU A 143 21.44 -26.40 -12.84
CA GLU A 143 21.61 -24.95 -12.78
C GLU A 143 21.53 -24.45 -11.33
N HIS A 144 22.62 -23.89 -10.82
CA HIS A 144 22.63 -23.23 -9.50
C HIS A 144 22.44 -21.72 -9.64
N ARG A 145 21.40 -21.20 -8.98
CA ARG A 145 21.09 -19.76 -8.88
C ARG A 145 21.20 -19.29 -7.43
N PHE A 146 21.86 -18.15 -7.22
CA PHE A 146 22.01 -17.52 -5.91
C PHE A 146 21.39 -16.14 -5.94
N ALA A 147 20.72 -15.73 -4.85
CA ALA A 147 20.23 -14.36 -4.73
C ALA A 147 21.40 -13.36 -4.89
N GLY A 148 21.15 -12.28 -5.64
CA GLY A 148 22.09 -11.16 -5.72
C GLY A 148 22.39 -10.62 -4.32
N LYS A 149 23.64 -10.25 -4.07
CA LYS A 149 24.08 -9.76 -2.76
C LYS A 149 23.50 -8.38 -2.43
N ASP A 150 23.42 -7.53 -3.44
CA ASP A 150 22.92 -6.17 -3.35
C ASP A 150 21.90 -5.96 -4.46
N VAL A 151 20.78 -5.31 -4.13
CA VAL A 151 19.73 -4.96 -5.08
C VAL A 151 19.36 -3.51 -4.83
N GLU A 152 19.38 -2.70 -5.89
CA GLU A 152 18.90 -1.34 -5.80
C GLU A 152 17.36 -1.34 -5.70
N VAL A 153 16.86 -0.58 -4.75
CA VAL A 153 15.43 -0.53 -4.44
C VAL A 153 14.92 0.90 -4.43
N GLU A 154 13.63 1.04 -4.71
CA GLU A 154 12.89 2.29 -4.63
C GLU A 154 11.53 2.04 -3.99
N ALA A 155 11.10 3.00 -3.18
CA ALA A 155 9.81 2.99 -2.52
C ALA A 155 8.82 3.90 -3.25
N PHE A 156 7.57 3.42 -3.38
CA PHE A 156 6.44 4.26 -3.80
C PHE A 156 5.19 3.83 -3.06
N ASP A 157 4.21 4.72 -2.96
CA ASP A 157 2.94 4.43 -2.30
C ASP A 157 1.73 4.74 -3.18
N CYS A 158 0.61 4.11 -2.84
CA CYS A 158 -0.69 4.43 -3.38
C CYS A 158 -1.73 4.47 -2.26
N VAL A 159 -2.77 5.29 -2.45
CA VAL A 159 -3.80 5.53 -1.44
C VAL A 159 -5.17 5.19 -2.02
N ILE A 160 -5.91 4.35 -1.31
CA ILE A 160 -7.24 3.91 -1.69
C ILE A 160 -8.24 4.46 -0.66
N PRO A 161 -9.18 5.32 -1.08
CA PRO A 161 -10.20 5.84 -0.16
C PRO A 161 -11.14 4.72 0.28
N LEU A 162 -11.49 4.73 1.56
CA LEU A 162 -12.43 3.79 2.17
C LEU A 162 -13.59 4.55 2.82
N ARG A 163 -14.74 3.89 2.90
CA ARG A 163 -15.88 4.38 3.68
C ARG A 163 -15.97 3.63 5.00
N VAL A 164 -16.06 4.35 6.12
CA VAL A 164 -16.14 3.73 7.46
C VAL A 164 -17.31 4.30 8.26
N PHE A 165 -18.30 3.45 8.51
CA PHE A 165 -19.50 3.77 9.28
C PHE A 165 -19.35 3.44 10.77
N PRO A 166 -20.25 3.95 11.63
CA PRO A 166 -20.33 3.52 13.02
C PRO A 166 -20.46 2.00 13.15
N SER A 167 -20.03 1.47 14.30
CA SER A 167 -20.30 0.08 14.65
C SER A 167 -21.80 -0.21 14.61
N ARG A 168 -22.17 -1.48 14.41
CA ARG A 168 -23.55 -1.88 14.66
C ARG A 168 -23.75 -1.74 16.17
N SER A 169 -24.62 -0.85 16.60
CA SER A 169 -25.05 -0.78 17.99
C SER A 169 -25.41 -2.19 18.47
N GLY A 170 -24.84 -2.59 19.60
CA GLY A 170 -25.53 -3.53 20.48
C GLY A 170 -26.73 -2.83 21.12
#